data_AF-A0A928CLT6-F1
#
_entry.id   AF-A0A928CLT6-F1
#
_cell.length_a   1.000
_cell.length_b   1.000
_cell.length_c   1.000
_cell.angle_alpha   90.00
_cell.angle_beta   90.00
_cell.angle_gamma   90.00
#
_symmetry.space_group_name_H-M   'P 1'
#
loop_
_entity.id
_entity.type
_entity.pdbx_description
1 polymer ?
#
loop_
_entity_poly.entity_id
_entity_poly.type
_entity_poly.pdbx_seq_one_letter_code
_entity_poly.pdbx_strand_id
1 'polypeptide(L)'
;MKRYALLIGIDQYPDAPLNCCCCDAKAMRAVLNNDFDEIILLTNQDATASAIASAWNNLREKMCHGDLFLFYFSGHGEEQNDIPGFWAWDGFISNKDIERLTNKIYINRLFIFDCCRVSFYTAGKIEYNPLPAIVPTSLPTVIAPVILSACCSDRVAIESGKLLHGVFTDKILSALKDKNITCFKDFLEKLRKANINPPPQFTGSANAYISILKKWREKENLPMILPDDYPDNPALYEHLLNHSNDDDAFEALGDAANNGQNVYAQLYLALYYYEAEDDRYREWLQKTTGKGIPGADYWYACTIQAAGEHKKSAEIFLKLARNDHIDAQYQFGLCCRDGKGTNLNKQDSFFWIKKAADSGHAEAINTISRFYQEGIGHPKDIFKSKQYLMKYKMLQAKKCADDMINSPRDFFEDAISHAKTVAQTTFNNTIKQADSIAKNTQELVKKKICQTKKLIDKKLNK
;
A
#
# COMPACT_ATOMS: atom_id res chain seq x y z
N MET A 1 26.32 -2.03 2.00
CA MET A 1 25.47 -0.94 1.47
C MET A 1 26.15 -0.41 0.24
N LYS A 2 25.59 -0.74 -0.93
CA LYS A 2 25.95 -0.16 -2.21
C LYS A 2 25.04 1.04 -2.51
N ARG A 3 25.50 1.90 -3.39
CA ARG A 3 24.88 3.18 -3.75
C ARG A 3 24.80 3.26 -5.27
N TYR A 4 23.58 3.42 -5.77
CA TYR A 4 23.26 3.42 -7.19
C TYR A 4 22.57 4.72 -7.56
N ALA A 5 22.85 5.27 -8.73
CA ALA A 5 22.15 6.46 -9.22
C ALA A 5 21.70 6.33 -10.67
N LEU A 6 20.51 6.85 -10.95
CA LEU A 6 20.00 7.09 -12.30
C LEU A 6 19.78 8.60 -12.45
N LEU A 7 20.54 9.22 -13.36
CA LEU A 7 20.55 10.66 -13.59
C LEU A 7 20.05 10.94 -14.99
N ILE A 8 19.08 11.84 -15.12
CA ILE A 8 18.43 12.18 -16.39
C ILE A 8 18.43 13.69 -16.57
N GLY A 9 18.84 14.15 -17.74
CA GLY A 9 18.80 15.57 -18.11
C GLY A 9 18.40 15.74 -19.56
N ILE A 10 17.34 16.49 -19.85
CA ILE A 10 16.80 16.62 -21.20
C ILE A 10 16.62 18.10 -21.55
N ASP A 11 17.40 18.57 -22.54
CA ASP A 11 17.35 19.95 -23.04
C ASP A 11 16.59 20.04 -24.35
N GLN A 12 16.84 19.10 -25.27
CA GLN A 12 16.58 19.31 -26.69
C GLN A 12 15.16 18.92 -27.13
N TYR A 13 14.14 19.03 -26.26
CA TYR A 13 12.77 18.62 -26.62
C TYR A 13 12.33 19.25 -27.95
N PRO A 14 11.79 18.47 -28.90
CA PRO A 14 11.51 18.96 -30.26
C PRO A 14 10.67 20.24 -30.33
N ASP A 15 9.65 20.34 -29.47
CA ASP A 15 8.68 21.45 -29.49
C ASP A 15 8.83 22.42 -28.31
N ALA A 16 9.75 22.15 -27.37
CA ALA A 16 9.89 22.91 -26.13
C ALA A 16 11.32 22.84 -25.55
N PRO A 17 12.36 23.34 -26.23
CA PRO A 17 13.73 23.22 -25.74
C PRO A 17 13.97 23.94 -24.41
N LEU A 18 14.84 23.35 -23.58
CA LEU A 18 15.37 23.86 -22.31
C LEU A 18 16.89 24.07 -22.42
N ASN A 19 17.50 24.74 -21.45
CA ASN A 19 18.89 25.21 -21.60
C ASN A 19 19.93 24.54 -20.68
N CYS A 20 19.53 23.91 -19.56
CA CYS A 20 20.49 23.54 -18.51
C CYS A 20 20.31 22.13 -17.91
N CYS A 21 19.29 21.38 -18.31
CA CYS A 21 18.95 20.08 -17.73
C CYS A 21 20.04 19.01 -17.96
N CYS A 22 20.67 18.97 -19.14
CA CYS A 22 21.82 18.06 -19.34
C CYS A 22 23.03 18.48 -18.50
N CYS A 23 23.26 19.78 -18.32
CA CYS A 23 24.34 20.30 -17.48
C CYS A 23 24.11 19.94 -16.02
N ASP A 24 22.87 20.06 -15.55
CA ASP A 24 22.44 19.66 -14.21
C ASP A 24 22.73 18.20 -13.90
N ALA A 25 22.28 17.27 -14.77
CA ALA A 25 22.50 15.84 -14.57
C ALA A 25 24.00 15.47 -14.57
N LYS A 26 24.81 16.13 -15.42
CA LYS A 26 26.27 15.96 -15.44
C LYS A 26 26.94 16.50 -14.18
N ALA A 27 26.47 17.63 -13.66
CA ALA A 27 27.00 18.21 -12.44
C ALA A 27 26.64 17.37 -11.20
N MET A 28 25.44 16.80 -11.17
CA MET A 28 25.04 15.82 -10.15
C MET A 28 25.97 14.60 -10.21
N ARG A 29 26.19 14.04 -11.41
CA ARG A 29 27.14 12.92 -11.58
C ARG A 29 28.52 13.23 -11.01
N ALA A 30 29.05 14.43 -11.29
CA ALA A 30 30.38 14.83 -10.82
C ALA A 30 30.48 14.87 -9.29
N VAL A 31 29.40 15.26 -8.59
CA VAL A 31 29.36 15.26 -7.11
C VAL A 31 29.26 13.83 -6.57
N LEU A 32 28.53 12.93 -7.24
CA LEU A 32 28.30 11.57 -6.77
C LEU A 32 29.42 10.57 -7.13
N ASN A 33 30.32 10.92 -8.07
CA ASN A 33 31.21 9.98 -8.76
C ASN A 33 32.16 9.18 -7.84
N ASN A 34 32.51 9.69 -6.66
CA ASN A 34 33.39 8.99 -5.71
C ASN A 34 32.63 8.26 -4.60
N ASP A 35 31.33 8.54 -4.48
CA ASP A 35 30.49 8.05 -3.40
C ASP A 35 29.51 6.96 -3.84
N PHE A 36 29.31 6.76 -5.15
CA PHE A 36 28.36 5.82 -5.72
C PHE A 36 29.05 4.70 -6.50
N ASP A 37 28.59 3.47 -6.30
CA ASP A 37 29.12 2.27 -6.93
C ASP A 37 28.79 2.19 -8.42
N GLU A 38 27.59 2.63 -8.81
CA GLU A 38 27.16 2.64 -10.21
C GLU A 38 26.24 3.84 -10.47
N ILE A 39 26.56 4.60 -11.53
CA ILE A 39 25.78 5.76 -11.96
C ILE A 39 25.45 5.60 -13.44
N ILE A 40 24.16 5.56 -13.77
CA ILE A 40 23.68 5.65 -15.16
C ILE A 40 23.28 7.10 -15.42
N LEU A 41 23.80 7.68 -16.51
CA LEU A 41 23.46 9.02 -16.98
C LEU A 41 22.82 8.92 -18.36
N LEU A 42 21.59 9.42 -18.51
CA LEU A 42 20.87 9.51 -19.77
C LEU A 42 20.60 10.98 -20.11
N THR A 43 20.87 11.39 -21.34
CA THR A 43 20.66 12.78 -21.78
C THR A 43 20.01 12.86 -23.15
N ASN A 44 19.11 13.83 -23.35
CA ASN A 44 18.44 14.08 -24.64
C ASN A 44 17.93 12.78 -25.28
N GLN A 45 18.34 12.50 -26.52
CA GLN A 45 17.91 11.37 -27.34
C GLN A 45 18.15 10.00 -26.68
N ASP A 46 19.10 9.91 -25.75
CA ASP A 46 19.38 8.68 -25.01
C ASP A 46 18.40 8.45 -23.85
N ALA A 47 17.69 9.50 -23.42
CA ALA A 47 16.72 9.48 -22.33
C ALA A 47 15.30 9.18 -22.83
N THR A 48 15.14 8.14 -23.67
CA THR A 48 13.81 7.65 -24.07
C THR A 48 13.10 6.99 -22.91
N ALA A 49 11.76 6.90 -22.99
CA ALA A 49 10.96 6.26 -21.94
C ALA A 49 11.38 4.79 -21.73
N SER A 50 11.68 4.08 -22.81
CA SER A 50 12.20 2.71 -22.75
C SER A 50 13.60 2.65 -22.15
N ALA A 51 14.51 3.56 -22.51
CA ALA A 51 15.87 3.56 -21.98
C ALA A 51 15.89 3.85 -20.47
N ILE A 52 15.06 4.80 -20.01
CA ILE A 52 14.88 5.11 -18.60
C ILE A 52 14.36 3.88 -17.85
N ALA A 53 13.32 3.22 -18.36
CA ALA A 53 12.76 2.01 -17.74
C ALA A 53 13.77 0.85 -17.71
N SER A 54 14.53 0.64 -18.78
CA SER A 54 15.56 -0.40 -18.85
C SER A 54 16.72 -0.13 -17.90
N ALA A 55 17.22 1.10 -17.85
CA ALA A 55 18.28 1.51 -16.92
C ALA A 55 17.82 1.31 -15.46
N TRP A 56 16.60 1.71 -15.16
CA TRP A 56 16.00 1.52 -13.86
C TRP A 56 15.93 0.05 -13.46
N ASN A 57 15.39 -0.80 -14.33
CA ASN A 57 15.24 -2.24 -14.06
C ASN A 57 16.61 -2.92 -13.86
N ASN A 58 17.61 -2.56 -14.66
CA ASN A 58 18.98 -3.08 -14.52
C ASN A 58 19.56 -2.76 -13.13
N LEU A 59 19.46 -1.50 -12.69
CA LEU A 59 19.91 -1.10 -11.35
C LEU A 59 19.09 -1.81 -10.26
N ARG A 60 17.77 -1.89 -10.43
CA ARG A 60 16.85 -2.55 -9.48
C ARG A 60 17.17 -4.02 -9.26
N GLU A 61 17.59 -4.75 -10.29
CA GLU A 61 17.97 -6.17 -10.19
C GLU A 61 19.24 -6.37 -9.34
N LYS A 62 20.14 -5.39 -9.32
CA LYS A 62 21.41 -5.44 -8.56
C LYS A 62 21.27 -5.05 -7.09
N MET A 63 20.21 -4.33 -6.71
CA MET A 63 20.02 -3.79 -5.36
C MET A 63 19.50 -4.81 -4.35
N CYS A 64 20.08 -4.78 -3.15
CA CYS A 64 19.74 -5.60 -1.98
C CYS A 64 19.29 -4.74 -0.78
N HIS A 65 18.81 -5.39 0.28
CA HIS A 65 18.36 -4.72 1.51
C HIS A 65 19.43 -3.76 2.06
N GLY A 66 19.02 -2.53 2.38
CA GLY A 66 19.88 -1.49 2.94
C GLY A 66 20.67 -0.66 1.93
N ASP A 67 20.68 -1.02 0.64
CA ASP A 67 21.33 -0.22 -0.41
C ASP A 67 20.60 1.12 -0.63
N LEU A 68 21.32 2.09 -1.18
CA LEU A 68 20.80 3.42 -1.52
C LEU A 68 20.61 3.55 -3.02
N PHE A 69 19.45 4.05 -3.43
CA PHE A 69 19.15 4.43 -4.80
C PHE A 69 18.80 5.92 -4.89
N LEU A 70 19.50 6.64 -5.75
CA LEU A 70 19.23 8.03 -6.07
C LEU A 70 18.68 8.15 -7.49
N PHE A 71 17.49 8.73 -7.62
CA PHE A 71 16.94 9.11 -8.91
C PHE A 71 16.99 10.63 -9.04
N TYR A 72 17.53 11.12 -10.16
CA TYR A 72 17.60 12.53 -10.45
C TYR A 72 17.06 12.78 -11.85
N PHE A 73 16.12 13.72 -11.97
CA PHE A 73 15.55 14.15 -13.24
C PHE A 73 15.58 15.67 -13.33
N SER A 74 16.06 16.19 -14.47
CA SER A 74 15.90 17.58 -14.90
C SER A 74 15.32 17.62 -16.31
N GLY A 75 14.23 18.35 -16.50
CA GLY A 75 13.48 18.39 -17.76
C GLY A 75 12.04 18.89 -17.61
N HIS A 76 11.20 18.63 -18.61
CA HIS A 76 9.79 19.02 -18.55
C HIS A 76 8.96 18.10 -17.67
N GLY A 77 8.20 18.71 -16.76
CA GLY A 77 7.12 18.07 -16.01
C GLY A 77 5.77 18.51 -16.56
N GLU A 78 4.79 17.60 -16.57
CA GLU A 78 3.40 17.94 -16.86
C GLU A 78 2.43 17.07 -16.04
N GLU A 79 1.22 17.58 -15.83
CA GLU A 79 0.10 16.83 -15.27
C GLU A 79 -0.91 16.53 -16.39
N GLN A 80 -1.09 15.25 -16.71
CA GLN A 80 -2.02 14.80 -17.76
C GLN A 80 -3.20 14.06 -17.13
N ASN A 81 -4.42 14.60 -17.30
CA ASN A 81 -5.66 14.05 -16.71
C ASN A 81 -5.56 13.82 -15.19
N ASP A 82 -5.09 14.83 -14.46
CA ASP A 82 -4.85 14.79 -13.00
C ASP A 82 -3.81 13.73 -12.56
N ILE A 83 -2.91 13.34 -13.47
CA ILE A 83 -1.80 12.42 -13.18
C ILE A 83 -0.48 13.14 -13.43
N PRO A 84 0.30 13.43 -12.37
CA PRO A 84 1.62 14.05 -12.53
C PRO A 84 2.59 13.11 -13.25
N GLY A 85 3.54 13.65 -13.98
CA GLY A 85 4.60 12.89 -14.62
C GLY A 85 5.67 13.78 -15.22
N PHE A 86 6.60 13.19 -15.94
CA PHE A 86 7.63 13.92 -16.66
C PHE A 86 7.79 13.41 -18.07
N TRP A 87 8.29 14.28 -18.94
CA TRP A 87 8.56 13.94 -20.33
C TRP A 87 9.97 13.36 -20.46
N ALA A 88 10.03 12.09 -20.84
CA ALA A 88 11.21 11.52 -21.49
C ALA A 88 11.38 12.13 -22.89
N TRP A 89 12.45 11.77 -23.59
CA TRP A 89 12.72 12.30 -24.93
C TRP A 89 11.59 12.06 -25.94
N ASP A 90 10.96 10.88 -25.86
CA ASP A 90 10.01 10.36 -26.85
C ASP A 90 8.63 10.03 -26.26
N GLY A 91 8.38 10.34 -24.98
CA GLY A 91 7.11 9.99 -24.35
C GLY A 91 6.96 10.47 -22.92
N PHE A 92 5.72 10.51 -22.45
CA PHE A 92 5.35 10.87 -21.09
C PHE A 92 5.49 9.65 -20.16
N ILE A 93 6.15 9.84 -19.02
CA ILE A 93 6.23 8.85 -17.93
C ILE A 93 5.38 9.36 -16.78
N SER A 94 4.32 8.63 -16.46
CA SER A 94 3.44 9.01 -15.37
C SER A 94 4.04 8.65 -14.01
N ASN A 95 3.63 9.36 -12.97
CA ASN A 95 4.02 9.06 -11.60
C ASN A 95 3.55 7.65 -11.16
N LYS A 96 2.47 7.11 -11.74
CA LYS A 96 2.06 5.70 -11.52
C LYS A 96 3.09 4.72 -12.08
N ASP A 97 3.75 5.06 -13.18
CA ASP A 97 4.80 4.23 -13.75
C ASP A 97 6.06 4.28 -12.88
N ILE A 98 6.38 5.45 -12.31
CA ILE A 98 7.42 5.60 -11.29
C ILE A 98 7.10 4.72 -10.07
N GLU A 99 5.89 4.82 -9.50
CA GLU A 99 5.47 4.01 -8.35
C GLU A 99 5.65 2.51 -8.60
N ARG A 100 5.17 2.00 -9.75
CA ARG A 100 5.32 0.60 -10.16
C ARG A 100 6.79 0.16 -10.23
N LEU A 101 7.68 1.04 -10.67
CA LEU A 101 9.11 0.75 -10.79
C LEU A 101 9.85 0.75 -9.42
N THR A 102 9.22 1.30 -8.38
CA THR A 102 9.87 1.59 -7.08
C THR A 102 9.57 0.60 -5.95
N ASN A 103 8.69 -0.38 -6.17
CA ASN A 103 8.08 -1.23 -5.14
C ASN A 103 8.97 -2.29 -4.43
N LYS A 104 10.30 -2.11 -4.31
CA LYS A 104 11.14 -2.98 -3.45
C LYS A 104 11.18 -2.42 -2.02
N ILE A 105 10.54 -3.03 -1.04
CA ILE A 105 10.30 -2.46 0.31
C ILE A 105 11.59 -2.12 1.10
N TYR A 106 12.72 -2.72 0.74
CA TYR A 106 13.92 -2.81 1.58
C TYR A 106 15.10 -1.89 1.23
N ILE A 107 14.92 -0.95 0.30
CA ILE A 107 16.00 -0.06 -0.17
C ILE A 107 15.74 1.39 0.22
N ASN A 108 16.82 2.11 0.56
CA ASN A 108 16.77 3.55 0.79
C ASN A 108 16.65 4.27 -0.56
N ARG A 109 15.72 5.21 -0.70
CA ARG A 109 15.46 5.90 -1.97
C ARG A 109 15.36 7.41 -1.80
N LEU A 110 16.10 8.14 -2.63
CA LEU A 110 16.02 9.60 -2.75
C LEU A 110 15.75 9.98 -4.21
N PHE A 111 14.61 10.62 -4.47
CA PHE A 111 14.25 11.14 -5.79
C PHE A 111 14.33 12.65 -5.79
N ILE A 112 14.88 13.20 -6.86
CA ILE A 112 15.07 14.64 -7.03
C ILE A 112 14.55 15.00 -8.42
N PHE A 113 13.55 15.88 -8.47
CA PHE A 113 12.92 16.36 -9.68
C PHE A 113 13.14 17.87 -9.81
N ASP A 114 13.96 18.26 -10.77
CA ASP A 114 14.13 19.66 -11.21
C ASP A 114 13.28 19.89 -12.47
N CYS A 115 11.98 20.05 -12.28
CA CYS A 115 11.03 20.23 -13.38
C CYS A 115 9.84 21.12 -12.98
N CYS A 116 9.18 21.69 -13.98
CA CYS A 116 8.08 22.65 -13.78
C CYS A 116 6.71 21.95 -13.62
N ARG A 117 5.76 22.64 -12.96
CA ARG A 117 4.31 22.34 -13.00
C ARG A 117 3.89 20.96 -12.50
N VAL A 118 4.76 20.25 -11.80
CA VAL A 118 4.46 18.91 -11.28
C VAL A 118 4.94 18.77 -9.85
N SER A 119 4.00 18.41 -9.00
CA SER A 119 4.28 17.90 -7.67
C SER A 119 4.30 16.38 -7.74
N PHE A 120 5.46 15.77 -7.47
CA PHE A 120 5.58 14.32 -7.38
C PHE A 120 5.20 13.89 -5.96
N TYR A 121 4.04 13.22 -5.86
CA TYR A 121 3.58 12.59 -4.64
C TYR A 121 3.40 11.11 -4.92
N THR A 122 4.10 10.24 -4.19
CA THR A 122 3.61 8.86 -4.06
C THR A 122 2.30 8.92 -3.28
N ALA A 123 1.35 8.02 -3.55
CA ALA A 123 0.09 7.92 -2.80
C ALA A 123 0.31 8.22 -1.31
N GLY A 124 -0.58 9.02 -0.73
CA GLY A 124 -0.66 9.34 0.68
C GLY A 124 0.55 9.97 1.38
N LYS A 125 0.87 11.24 1.14
CA LYS A 125 1.98 11.91 1.82
C LYS A 125 1.78 13.40 2.07
N ILE A 126 2.48 13.88 3.10
CA ILE A 126 2.56 15.27 3.55
C ILE A 126 3.32 16.12 2.52
N GLU A 127 2.68 17.17 2.02
CA GLU A 127 3.29 18.22 1.22
C GLU A 127 3.86 19.30 2.14
N TYR A 128 5.11 19.72 1.93
CA TYR A 128 5.65 20.91 2.59
C TYR A 128 5.70 22.08 1.61
N ASN A 129 4.86 23.08 1.87
CA ASN A 129 4.92 24.42 1.30
C ASN A 129 5.20 25.40 2.46
N PRO A 130 6.14 26.36 2.36
CA PRO A 130 6.40 27.32 3.44
C PRO A 130 5.27 28.33 3.74
N LEU A 131 4.09 28.18 3.12
CA LEU A 131 2.80 28.81 3.49
C LEU A 131 1.67 27.76 3.33
N PRO A 132 0.51 27.91 4.01
CA PRO A 132 -0.17 26.82 4.74
C PRO A 132 -0.36 25.57 3.88
N ALA A 133 0.24 24.47 4.35
CA ALA A 133 0.26 23.17 3.70
C ALA A 133 -1.13 22.51 3.68
N ILE A 134 -1.47 21.88 2.55
CA ILE A 134 -2.60 20.97 2.41
C ILE A 134 -2.06 19.55 2.65
N VAL A 135 -2.75 18.78 3.51
CA VAL A 135 -2.39 17.39 3.80
C VAL A 135 -3.42 16.45 3.16
N PRO A 136 -3.00 15.46 2.35
CA PRO A 136 -3.90 14.43 1.81
C PRO A 136 -4.36 13.40 2.86
N THR A 137 -5.51 12.79 2.59
CA THR A 137 -6.30 11.92 3.49
C THR A 137 -6.04 10.41 3.36
N SER A 138 -4.82 9.97 3.00
CA SER A 138 -4.35 8.59 3.26
C SER A 138 -2.82 8.54 3.35
N LEU A 139 -2.20 7.48 3.91
CA LEU A 139 -0.74 7.21 3.90
C LEU A 139 -0.51 5.73 3.51
N PRO A 140 0.41 5.36 2.59
CA PRO A 140 0.66 3.97 2.26
C PRO A 140 1.75 3.35 3.12
N THR A 141 1.67 2.03 3.13
CA THR A 141 2.33 1.00 3.93
C THR A 141 3.84 0.78 3.66
N VAL A 142 4.55 1.70 2.99
CA VAL A 142 5.89 1.43 2.41
C VAL A 142 6.96 2.35 3.00
N ILE A 143 8.24 1.92 3.08
CA ILE A 143 9.40 2.83 3.23
C ILE A 143 9.41 3.76 2.03
N ALA A 144 8.65 4.83 2.11
CA ALA A 144 8.36 5.61 0.93
C ALA A 144 9.59 6.45 0.55
N PRO A 145 9.89 6.62 -0.76
CA PRO A 145 11.04 7.40 -1.19
C PRO A 145 10.96 8.82 -0.64
N VAL A 146 12.12 9.39 -0.29
CA VAL A 146 12.23 10.83 -0.05
C VAL A 146 12.26 11.49 -1.43
N ILE A 147 11.35 12.42 -1.69
CA ILE A 147 11.24 13.14 -2.96
C ILE A 147 11.48 14.62 -2.70
N LEU A 148 12.36 15.20 -3.51
CA LEU A 148 12.66 16.62 -3.57
C LEU A 148 12.15 17.13 -4.93
N SER A 149 11.21 18.07 -4.95
CA SER A 149 10.70 18.66 -6.20
C SER A 149 10.89 20.18 -6.24
N ALA A 150 11.21 20.72 -7.41
CA ALA A 150 11.43 22.14 -7.65
C ALA A 150 10.17 23.01 -7.68
N CYS A 151 8.95 22.47 -7.49
CA CYS A 151 7.72 23.24 -7.71
C CYS A 151 6.46 22.69 -7.00
N CYS A 152 5.45 23.55 -6.84
CA CYS A 152 4.04 23.21 -6.54
C CYS A 152 3.24 23.12 -7.85
N SER A 153 2.16 22.33 -7.91
CA SER A 153 1.33 22.08 -9.11
C SER A 153 0.93 23.35 -9.88
N ASP A 154 0.84 24.49 -9.18
CA ASP A 154 0.32 25.75 -9.74
C ASP A 154 1.41 26.76 -10.12
N ARG A 155 2.70 26.37 -10.08
CA ARG A 155 3.83 27.29 -10.34
C ARG A 155 4.76 26.75 -11.43
N VAL A 156 5.59 27.64 -11.98
CA VAL A 156 6.62 27.30 -12.97
C VAL A 156 7.97 27.36 -12.25
N ALA A 157 8.76 26.30 -12.35
CA ALA A 157 10.14 26.34 -11.87
C ALA A 157 10.95 27.28 -12.78
N ILE A 158 11.81 28.10 -12.18
CA ILE A 158 12.55 29.12 -12.93
C ILE A 158 13.92 28.56 -13.32
N GLU A 159 14.16 28.40 -14.61
CA GLU A 159 15.52 28.30 -15.12
C GLU A 159 16.18 29.68 -15.07
N SER A 160 17.40 29.76 -14.51
CA SER A 160 18.16 30.99 -14.56
C SER A 160 18.98 30.99 -15.84
N GLY A 161 18.62 31.85 -16.80
CA GLY A 161 19.41 32.09 -18.01
C GLY A 161 20.82 32.66 -17.75
N LYS A 162 21.20 32.89 -16.48
CA LYS A 162 22.55 33.31 -16.06
C LYS A 162 23.34 32.19 -15.37
N LEU A 163 22.69 31.12 -14.92
CA LEU A 163 23.35 29.98 -14.26
C LEU A 163 23.66 28.91 -15.29
N LEU A 164 24.74 28.16 -15.06
CA LEU A 164 25.06 26.95 -15.81
C LEU A 164 24.10 25.78 -15.48
N HIS A 165 23.31 25.94 -14.42
CA HIS A 165 22.45 24.93 -13.81
C HIS A 165 21.06 25.50 -13.51
N GLY A 166 20.04 24.65 -13.40
CA GLY A 166 18.74 25.01 -12.84
C GLY A 166 18.89 25.64 -11.44
N VAL A 167 18.02 26.58 -11.09
CA VAL A 167 18.10 27.31 -9.81
C VAL A 167 18.02 26.33 -8.62
N PHE A 168 17.21 25.30 -8.74
CA PHE A 168 17.06 24.27 -7.71
C PHE A 168 18.29 23.36 -7.63
N THR A 169 18.74 22.83 -8.76
CA THR A 169 19.95 21.98 -8.82
C THR A 169 21.20 22.70 -8.32
N ASP A 170 21.40 23.98 -8.65
CA ASP A 170 22.52 24.78 -8.13
C ASP A 170 22.57 24.77 -6.59
N LYS A 171 21.42 24.90 -5.93
CA LYS A 171 21.34 24.89 -4.45
C LYS A 171 21.57 23.51 -3.87
N ILE A 172 21.09 22.46 -4.52
CA ILE A 172 21.39 21.07 -4.12
C ILE A 172 22.89 20.82 -4.22
N LEU A 173 23.53 21.18 -5.33
CA LEU A 173 24.97 21.00 -5.52
C LEU A 173 25.78 21.81 -4.50
N SER A 174 25.35 23.03 -4.18
CA SER A 174 25.96 23.86 -3.13
C SER A 174 25.82 23.22 -1.74
N ALA A 175 24.70 22.56 -1.46
CA ALA A 175 24.46 21.89 -0.20
C ALA A 175 25.27 20.58 -0.09
N LEU A 176 25.31 19.76 -1.15
CA LEU A 176 26.10 18.52 -1.15
C LEU A 176 27.61 18.76 -1.01
N LYS A 177 28.13 19.90 -1.47
CA LYS A 177 29.55 20.27 -1.35
C LYS A 177 29.92 20.86 0.02
N ASP A 178 28.95 21.14 0.88
CA ASP A 178 29.20 21.80 2.17
C ASP A 178 29.61 20.79 3.23
N LYS A 179 30.85 20.90 3.70
CA LYS A 179 31.39 20.00 4.75
C LYS A 179 30.71 20.17 6.11
N ASN A 180 29.96 21.26 6.32
CA ASN A 180 29.21 21.49 7.57
C ASN A 180 27.88 20.76 7.60
N ILE A 181 27.41 20.22 6.46
CA ILE A 181 26.21 19.40 6.40
C ILE A 181 26.60 17.98 6.83
N THR A 182 26.16 17.57 8.01
CA THR A 182 26.49 16.27 8.60
C THR A 182 25.32 15.30 8.59
N CYS A 183 24.11 15.81 8.39
CA CYS A 183 22.90 15.02 8.31
C CYS A 183 21.88 15.61 7.33
N PHE A 184 20.87 14.81 6.99
CA PHE A 184 19.81 15.22 6.06
C PHE A 184 19.04 16.47 6.57
N LYS A 185 18.92 16.65 7.90
CA LYS A 185 18.33 17.85 8.49
C LYS A 185 19.09 19.13 8.06
N ASP A 186 20.40 19.12 8.19
CA ASP A 186 21.25 20.29 7.87
C ASP A 186 21.14 20.65 6.38
N PHE A 187 21.08 19.62 5.53
CA PHE A 187 20.86 19.74 4.10
C PHE A 187 19.54 20.47 3.79
N LEU A 188 18.45 20.03 4.42
CA LEU A 188 17.15 20.67 4.27
C LEU A 188 17.12 22.12 4.82
N GLU A 189 17.76 22.38 5.97
CA GLU A 189 17.85 23.75 6.50
C GLU A 189 18.59 24.69 5.54
N LYS A 190 19.64 24.19 4.89
CA LYS A 190 20.40 24.97 3.92
C LYS A 190 19.58 25.28 2.67
N LEU A 191 18.85 24.29 2.13
CA LEU A 191 17.94 24.51 1.01
C LEU A 191 16.83 25.51 1.37
N ARG A 192 16.26 25.42 2.58
CA ARG A 192 15.26 26.38 3.07
C ARG A 192 15.80 27.81 3.11
N LYS A 193 17.02 28.00 3.62
CA LYS A 193 17.67 29.32 3.73
C LYS A 193 18.10 29.90 2.37
N ALA A 194 18.11 29.09 1.31
CA ALA A 194 18.58 29.51 0.00
C ALA A 194 17.56 30.36 -0.80
N ASN A 195 16.37 30.65 -0.25
CA ASN A 195 15.33 31.49 -0.87
C ASN A 195 15.02 31.11 -2.34
N ILE A 196 14.88 29.81 -2.60
CA ILE A 196 14.49 29.27 -3.90
C ILE A 196 13.02 29.65 -4.15
N ASN A 197 12.72 30.15 -5.35
CA ASN A 197 11.36 30.49 -5.76
C ASN A 197 10.99 29.73 -7.06
N PRO A 198 9.92 28.91 -7.05
CA PRO A 198 9.12 28.54 -5.88
C PRO A 198 9.91 27.73 -4.85
N PRO A 199 9.48 27.72 -3.58
CA PRO A 199 10.15 26.95 -2.54
C PRO A 199 10.09 25.45 -2.86
N PRO A 200 11.17 24.70 -2.58
CA PRO A 200 11.21 23.29 -2.90
C PRO A 200 10.23 22.50 -2.05
N GLN A 201 9.64 21.49 -2.67
CA GLN A 201 8.73 20.56 -2.02
C GLN A 201 9.47 19.32 -1.57
N PHE A 202 9.01 18.78 -0.45
CA PHE A 202 9.56 17.59 0.17
C PHE A 202 8.42 16.61 0.46
N THR A 203 8.53 15.37 -0.02
CA THR A 203 7.62 14.29 0.37
C THR A 203 8.44 13.07 0.82
N GLY A 204 8.03 12.38 1.89
CA GLY A 204 8.80 11.27 2.47
C GLY A 204 7.99 10.43 3.44
N SER A 205 8.54 9.32 3.94
CA SER A 205 7.90 8.53 5.01
C SER A 205 7.99 9.26 6.36
N ALA A 206 6.94 9.10 7.17
CA ALA A 206 6.64 9.93 8.34
C ALA A 206 7.73 9.97 9.44
N ASN A 207 8.45 8.86 9.69
CA ASN A 207 9.21 8.70 10.94
C ASN A 207 10.46 9.58 11.08
N ALA A 208 11.27 9.74 10.04
CA ALA A 208 12.50 10.55 10.13
C ALA A 208 12.23 12.07 10.04
N TYR A 209 11.13 12.45 9.38
CA TYR A 209 10.78 13.84 9.09
C TYR A 209 10.00 14.53 10.22
N ILE A 210 9.15 13.79 10.94
CA ILE A 210 8.30 14.36 12.00
C ILE A 210 9.13 15.00 13.12
N SER A 211 10.25 14.42 13.52
CA SER A 211 11.11 14.95 14.60
C SER A 211 11.80 16.27 14.24
N ILE A 212 12.16 16.44 12.97
CA ILE A 212 12.76 17.67 12.42
C ILE A 212 11.70 18.76 12.30
N LEU A 213 10.52 18.41 11.77
CA LEU A 213 9.38 19.32 11.58
C LEU A 213 8.86 19.90 12.91
N LYS A 214 8.78 19.06 13.96
CA LYS A 214 8.41 19.49 15.32
C LYS A 214 9.36 20.57 15.84
N LYS A 215 10.68 20.30 15.82
CA LYS A 215 11.71 21.24 16.30
C LYS A 215 11.75 22.56 15.52
N TRP A 216 11.40 22.57 14.24
CA TRP A 216 11.39 23.80 13.44
C TRP A 216 10.17 24.67 13.67
N ARG A 217 8.97 24.09 13.81
CA ARG A 217 7.76 24.89 14.09
C ARG A 217 7.76 25.49 15.48
N GLU A 218 8.27 24.75 16.47
CA GLU A 218 8.50 25.25 17.83
C GLU A 218 9.43 26.48 17.83
N LYS A 219 10.45 26.48 16.97
CA LYS A 219 11.42 27.59 16.87
C LYS A 219 10.85 28.84 16.20
N GLU A 220 9.93 28.69 15.25
CA GLU A 220 9.36 29.79 14.45
C GLU A 220 8.00 30.27 14.97
N ASN A 221 7.54 29.73 16.11
CA ASN A 221 6.25 30.06 16.75
C ASN A 221 5.03 29.92 15.80
N LEU A 222 5.13 28.99 14.83
CA LEU A 222 4.09 28.73 13.85
C LEU A 222 3.07 27.73 14.42
N PRO A 223 1.75 27.96 14.26
CA PRO A 223 0.75 27.04 14.76
C PRO A 223 0.92 25.65 14.13
N MET A 224 0.88 24.64 15.00
CA MET A 224 0.96 23.24 14.60
C MET A 224 -0.40 22.79 14.04
N ILE A 225 -0.62 23.04 12.75
CA ILE A 225 -1.60 22.27 11.98
C ILE A 225 -0.85 21.00 11.54
N LEU A 226 -0.78 20.02 12.44
CA LEU A 226 -0.56 18.65 12.01
C LEU A 226 -1.89 18.17 11.43
N PRO A 227 -1.87 17.28 10.43
CA PRO A 227 -3.02 16.40 10.28
C PRO A 227 -3.17 15.69 11.62
N ASP A 228 -4.31 15.89 12.28
CA ASP A 228 -4.88 14.78 13.01
C ASP A 228 -4.83 13.59 12.02
N ASP A 229 -4.28 12.47 12.47
CA ASP A 229 -4.12 11.23 11.71
C ASP A 229 -2.86 11.05 10.85
N TYR A 230 -2.00 10.09 11.23
CA TYR A 230 -1.65 8.94 10.38
C TYR A 230 -0.86 7.85 11.12
N PRO A 231 -1.48 6.68 11.36
CA PRO A 231 -0.91 5.54 12.09
C PRO A 231 -0.62 4.29 11.28
N ASP A 232 -0.69 4.35 9.96
CA ASP A 232 -0.38 3.20 9.12
C ASP A 232 1.11 3.15 8.84
N ASN A 233 1.92 2.86 9.87
CA ASN A 233 3.33 2.54 9.70
C ASN A 233 3.61 1.05 9.94
N PRO A 234 3.52 0.22 8.88
CA PRO A 234 3.90 -1.18 8.93
C PRO A 234 5.35 -1.40 9.29
N ALA A 235 6.26 -0.45 9.09
CA ALA A 235 7.67 -0.62 9.45
C ALA A 235 7.90 -0.59 10.97
N LEU A 236 7.04 0.13 11.73
CA LEU A 236 7.05 0.03 13.20
C LEU A 236 6.54 -1.34 13.64
N TYR A 237 5.51 -1.86 12.96
CA TYR A 237 4.92 -3.19 13.17
C TYR A 237 5.90 -4.32 12.80
N GLU A 238 6.58 -4.24 11.65
CA GLU A 238 7.57 -5.21 11.18
C GLU A 238 8.84 -5.16 12.05
N HIS A 239 9.23 -3.98 12.56
CA HIS A 239 10.33 -3.86 13.52
C HIS A 239 9.98 -4.52 14.86
N LEU A 240 8.80 -4.26 15.42
CA LEU A 240 8.34 -4.86 16.68
C LEU A 240 8.11 -6.37 16.58
N LEU A 241 7.57 -6.87 15.46
CA LEU A 241 7.37 -8.30 15.20
C LEU A 241 8.68 -9.05 14.96
N ASN A 242 9.63 -8.44 14.24
CA ASN A 242 10.92 -9.07 13.94
C ASN A 242 11.96 -8.92 15.06
N HIS A 243 11.72 -8.04 16.05
CA HIS A 243 12.65 -7.76 17.16
C HIS A 243 11.98 -8.06 18.51
N SER A 244 11.28 -9.20 18.62
CA SER A 244 10.59 -9.68 19.83
C SER A 244 11.44 -9.83 21.10
N ASN A 245 12.71 -9.41 21.08
CA ASN A 245 13.67 -9.47 22.18
C ASN A 245 14.26 -8.09 22.55
N ASP A 246 13.78 -6.99 21.94
CA ASP A 246 14.23 -5.63 22.26
C ASP A 246 13.32 -5.05 23.37
N ASP A 247 13.59 -5.45 24.61
CA ASP A 247 12.80 -5.06 25.80
C ASP A 247 12.66 -3.54 25.93
N ASP A 248 13.69 -2.78 25.54
CA ASP A 248 13.72 -1.31 25.57
C ASP A 248 12.68 -0.66 24.63
N ALA A 249 12.41 -1.27 23.47
CA ALA A 249 11.45 -0.74 22.49
C ALA A 249 10.01 -1.00 22.94
N PHE A 250 9.76 -2.14 23.58
CA PHE A 250 8.46 -2.49 24.14
C PHE A 250 8.15 -1.65 25.39
N GLU A 251 9.15 -1.40 26.25
CA GLU A 251 9.02 -0.54 27.43
C GLU A 251 8.73 0.92 27.03
N ALA A 252 9.46 1.46 26.04
CA ALA A 252 9.18 2.80 25.50
C ALA A 252 7.78 2.93 24.87
N LEU A 253 7.27 1.86 24.22
CA LEU A 253 5.91 1.81 23.69
C LEU A 253 4.87 1.77 24.83
N GLY A 254 5.13 0.98 25.87
CA GLY A 254 4.34 0.93 27.10
C GLY A 254 4.22 2.29 27.77
N ASP A 255 5.34 2.99 27.95
CA ASP A 255 5.39 4.33 28.53
C ASP A 255 4.63 5.36 27.69
N ALA A 256 4.82 5.32 26.36
CA ALA A 256 4.09 6.20 25.44
C ALA A 256 2.58 5.96 25.48
N ALA A 257 2.15 4.70 25.63
CA ALA A 257 0.74 4.33 25.71
C ALA A 257 0.11 4.65 27.08
N ASN A 258 0.87 4.51 28.17
CA ASN A 258 0.44 4.77 29.54
C ASN A 258 0.35 6.26 29.87
N ASN A 259 1.19 7.11 29.28
CA ASN A 259 1.15 8.56 29.45
C ASN A 259 -0.08 9.24 28.79
N GLY A 260 -1.01 8.47 28.23
CA GLY A 260 -2.35 8.91 27.84
C GLY A 260 -2.46 9.76 26.57
N GLN A 261 -1.33 10.25 26.04
CA GLN A 261 -1.29 11.18 24.90
C GLN A 261 -1.06 10.52 23.54
N ASN A 262 -0.61 9.25 23.48
CA ASN A 262 -0.38 8.57 22.19
C ASN A 262 -1.39 7.44 21.95
N VAL A 263 -2.48 7.77 21.25
CA VAL A 263 -3.58 6.84 20.93
C VAL A 263 -3.12 5.70 20.00
N TYR A 264 -2.08 5.93 19.19
CA TYR A 264 -1.54 4.90 18.32
C TYR A 264 -0.64 3.92 19.06
N ALA A 265 0.14 4.37 20.04
CA ALA A 265 0.84 3.46 20.95
C ALA A 265 -0.15 2.52 21.67
N GLN A 266 -1.32 3.04 22.05
CA GLN A 266 -2.41 2.26 22.62
C GLN A 266 -2.97 1.26 21.59
N LEU A 267 -3.18 1.67 20.34
CA LEU A 267 -3.63 0.78 19.26
C LEU A 267 -2.59 -0.30 18.91
N TYR A 268 -1.30 0.02 18.91
CA TYR A 268 -0.23 -0.93 18.65
C TYR A 268 -0.11 -1.98 19.76
N LEU A 269 -0.22 -1.56 21.03
CA LEU A 269 -0.28 -2.52 22.14
C LEU A 269 -1.52 -3.40 22.02
N ALA A 270 -2.67 -2.85 21.61
CA ALA A 270 -3.84 -3.67 21.31
C ALA A 270 -3.55 -4.71 20.22
N LEU A 271 -2.95 -4.32 19.09
CA LEU A 271 -2.61 -5.25 18.00
C LEU A 271 -1.62 -6.33 18.45
N TYR A 272 -0.57 -5.93 19.17
CA TYR A 272 0.43 -6.84 19.72
C TYR A 272 -0.21 -7.88 20.64
N TYR A 273 -1.04 -7.44 21.60
CA TYR A 273 -1.73 -8.36 22.49
C TYR A 273 -2.77 -9.22 21.76
N TYR A 274 -3.40 -8.70 20.70
CA TYR A 274 -4.32 -9.48 19.88
C TYR A 274 -3.61 -10.63 19.17
N GLU A 275 -2.44 -10.38 18.57
CA GLU A 275 -1.62 -11.40 17.90
C GLU A 275 -1.01 -12.41 18.88
N ALA A 276 -0.68 -11.95 20.09
CA ALA A 276 -0.23 -12.79 21.19
C ALA A 276 -1.38 -13.58 21.86
N GLU A 277 -2.61 -13.47 21.35
CA GLU A 277 -3.83 -14.06 21.92
C GLU A 277 -4.06 -13.69 23.41
N ASP A 278 -3.66 -12.48 23.79
CA ASP A 278 -3.70 -11.95 25.15
C ASP A 278 -4.84 -10.95 25.35
N ASP A 279 -5.73 -11.22 26.31
CA ASP A 279 -6.95 -10.44 26.56
C ASP A 279 -6.73 -8.94 26.86
N ARG A 280 -5.50 -8.53 27.23
CA ARG A 280 -5.14 -7.11 27.45
C ARG A 280 -5.41 -6.24 26.22
N TYR A 281 -5.49 -6.81 25.02
CA TYR A 281 -5.81 -6.05 23.81
C TYR A 281 -7.12 -5.26 23.94
N ARG A 282 -8.11 -5.82 24.66
CA ARG A 282 -9.43 -5.21 24.85
C ARG A 282 -9.36 -3.91 25.64
N GLU A 283 -8.53 -3.88 26.69
CA GLU A 283 -8.31 -2.70 27.53
C GLU A 283 -7.65 -1.59 26.74
N TRP A 284 -6.68 -1.94 25.90
CA TRP A 284 -6.00 -0.99 25.03
C TRP A 284 -6.94 -0.44 23.95
N LEU A 285 -7.77 -1.26 23.31
CA LEU A 285 -8.82 -0.79 22.39
C LEU A 285 -9.87 0.09 23.07
N GLN A 286 -10.19 -0.17 24.35
CA GLN A 286 -11.08 0.71 25.09
C GLN A 286 -10.45 2.09 25.32
N LYS A 287 -9.14 2.15 25.60
CA LYS A 287 -8.40 3.41 25.80
C LYS A 287 -8.29 4.26 24.53
N THR A 288 -8.42 3.65 23.35
CA THR A 288 -8.42 4.39 22.07
C THR A 288 -9.79 4.95 21.71
N THR A 289 -10.85 4.48 22.37
CA THR A 289 -12.23 4.79 21.98
C THR A 289 -12.53 6.29 22.09
N GLY A 290 -13.07 6.87 21.01
CA GLY A 290 -13.51 8.27 20.98
C GLY A 290 -12.39 9.30 20.84
N LYS A 291 -11.16 8.87 20.57
CA LYS A 291 -10.00 9.75 20.40
C LYS A 291 -9.66 10.06 18.94
N GLY A 292 -10.65 10.01 18.07
CA GLY A 292 -10.52 10.43 16.67
C GLY A 292 -10.00 9.39 15.70
N ILE A 293 -9.78 8.13 16.11
CA ILE A 293 -9.34 7.04 15.21
C ILE A 293 -10.53 6.12 14.87
N PRO A 294 -11.14 6.24 13.67
CA PRO A 294 -12.34 5.49 13.33
C PRO A 294 -12.12 3.97 13.30
N GLY A 295 -10.93 3.52 12.84
CA GLY A 295 -10.58 2.10 12.79
C GLY A 295 -10.44 1.46 14.17
N ALA A 296 -9.90 2.18 15.15
CA ALA A 296 -9.79 1.69 16.52
C ALA A 296 -11.17 1.60 17.21
N ASP A 297 -12.02 2.61 17.01
CA ASP A 297 -13.41 2.59 17.46
C ASP A 297 -14.18 1.41 16.81
N TYR A 298 -13.94 1.14 15.53
CA TYR A 298 -14.54 -0.01 14.82
C TYR A 298 -14.08 -1.35 15.40
N TRP A 299 -12.78 -1.52 15.62
CA TRP A 299 -12.21 -2.73 16.22
C TRP A 299 -12.76 -2.97 17.62
N TYR A 300 -12.77 -1.93 18.46
CA TYR A 300 -13.38 -2.01 19.78
C TYR A 300 -14.85 -2.41 19.71
N ALA A 301 -15.62 -1.81 18.80
CA ALA A 301 -17.02 -2.16 18.59
C ALA A 301 -17.21 -3.63 18.18
N CYS A 302 -16.35 -4.18 17.31
CA CYS A 302 -16.35 -5.60 16.96
C CYS A 302 -16.01 -6.50 18.16
N THR A 303 -15.02 -6.12 18.97
CA THR A 303 -14.61 -6.86 20.17
C THR A 303 -15.74 -6.97 21.19
N ILE A 304 -16.41 -5.86 21.50
CA ILE A 304 -17.51 -5.85 22.47
C ILE A 304 -18.78 -6.47 21.88
N GLN A 305 -18.98 -6.39 20.55
CA GLN A 305 -20.05 -7.13 19.86
C GLN A 305 -19.90 -8.64 20.05
N ALA A 306 -18.68 -9.15 19.86
CA ALA A 306 -18.36 -10.57 20.07
C ALA A 306 -18.49 -10.98 21.54
N ALA A 307 -18.25 -10.06 22.48
CA ALA A 307 -18.48 -10.24 23.91
C ALA A 307 -19.97 -10.20 24.33
N GLY A 308 -20.88 -9.90 23.40
CA GLY A 308 -22.32 -9.82 23.68
C GLY A 308 -22.83 -8.44 24.11
N GLU A 309 -21.98 -7.40 24.13
CA GLU A 309 -22.37 -6.02 24.44
C GLU A 309 -23.04 -5.33 23.22
N HIS A 310 -24.12 -5.93 22.71
CA HIS A 310 -24.71 -5.57 21.42
C HIS A 310 -25.18 -4.12 21.33
N LYS A 311 -25.73 -3.56 22.41
CA LYS A 311 -26.23 -2.18 22.43
C LYS A 311 -25.10 -1.17 22.25
N LYS A 312 -24.04 -1.30 23.05
CA LYS A 312 -22.88 -0.40 23.02
C LYS A 312 -22.13 -0.49 21.69
N SER A 313 -21.99 -1.71 21.15
CA SER A 313 -21.42 -1.91 19.82
C SER A 313 -22.25 -1.22 18.73
N ALA A 314 -23.57 -1.43 18.72
CA ALA A 314 -24.46 -0.83 17.73
C ALA A 314 -24.44 0.71 17.77
N GLU A 315 -24.32 1.31 18.96
CA GLU A 315 -24.15 2.76 19.13
C GLU A 315 -22.86 3.27 18.49
N ILE A 316 -21.74 2.57 18.68
CA ILE A 316 -20.44 2.93 18.09
C ILE A 316 -20.49 2.74 16.56
N PHE A 317 -21.00 1.60 16.07
CA PHE A 317 -21.16 1.38 14.64
C PHE A 317 -22.04 2.45 13.99
N LEU A 318 -23.14 2.87 14.64
CA LEU A 318 -23.98 3.96 14.13
C LEU A 318 -23.22 5.29 14.04
N LYS A 319 -22.45 5.63 15.07
CA LYS A 319 -21.63 6.86 15.08
C LYS A 319 -20.64 6.86 13.91
N LEU A 320 -19.93 5.75 13.71
CA LEU A 320 -18.98 5.60 12.61
C LEU A 320 -19.66 5.57 11.24
N ALA A 321 -20.80 4.88 11.11
CA ALA A 321 -21.56 4.78 9.88
C ALA A 321 -22.11 6.13 9.40
N ARG A 322 -22.47 7.02 10.34
CA ARG A 322 -22.88 8.42 10.08
C ARG A 322 -21.73 9.28 9.56
N ASN A 323 -20.49 8.95 9.93
CA ASN A 323 -19.28 9.57 9.42
C ASN A 323 -18.68 8.80 8.23
N ASP A 324 -19.56 8.13 7.46
CA ASP A 324 -19.21 7.42 6.22
C ASP A 324 -18.20 6.27 6.32
N HIS A 325 -17.93 5.75 7.53
CA HIS A 325 -17.11 4.55 7.69
C HIS A 325 -17.81 3.31 7.10
N ILE A 326 -17.24 2.77 6.02
CA ILE A 326 -17.88 1.77 5.17
C ILE A 326 -18.13 0.44 5.91
N ASP A 327 -17.14 -0.09 6.63
CA ASP A 327 -17.32 -1.35 7.39
C ASP A 327 -18.35 -1.20 8.51
N ALA A 328 -18.35 -0.05 9.20
CA ALA A 328 -19.34 0.25 10.23
C ALA A 328 -20.77 0.37 9.67
N GLN A 329 -20.94 0.90 8.44
CA GLN A 329 -22.24 0.90 7.76
C GLN A 329 -22.75 -0.53 7.54
N TYR A 330 -21.88 -1.44 7.10
CA TYR A 330 -22.25 -2.84 6.93
C TYR A 330 -22.58 -3.51 8.26
N GLN A 331 -21.72 -3.38 9.28
CA GLN A 331 -21.95 -3.95 10.62
C GLN A 331 -23.23 -3.42 11.27
N PHE A 332 -23.48 -2.11 11.20
CA PHE A 332 -24.72 -1.53 11.71
C PHE A 332 -25.94 -2.03 10.94
N GLY A 333 -25.80 -2.22 9.62
CA GLY A 333 -26.81 -2.87 8.79
C GLY A 333 -27.13 -4.29 9.24
N LEU A 334 -26.14 -5.08 9.68
CA LEU A 334 -26.35 -6.40 10.27
C LEU A 334 -27.03 -6.32 11.65
N CYS A 335 -26.65 -5.36 12.49
CA CYS A 335 -27.34 -5.10 13.76
C CYS A 335 -28.83 -4.82 13.54
N CYS A 336 -29.18 -3.98 12.57
CA CYS A 336 -30.58 -3.70 12.20
C CYS A 336 -31.30 -4.93 11.63
N ARG A 337 -30.60 -5.79 10.89
CA ARG A 337 -31.17 -7.02 10.30
C ARG A 337 -31.61 -7.99 11.39
N ASP A 338 -30.75 -8.16 12.38
CA ASP A 338 -30.88 -9.18 13.43
C ASP A 338 -31.56 -8.62 14.69
N GLY A 339 -31.87 -7.32 14.73
CA GLY A 339 -32.40 -6.64 15.92
C GLY A 339 -31.41 -6.62 17.10
N LYS A 340 -30.10 -6.75 16.83
CA LYS A 340 -29.07 -6.85 17.87
C LYS A 340 -28.63 -5.46 18.30
N GLY A 341 -28.97 -5.08 19.53
CA GLY A 341 -28.54 -3.81 20.13
C GLY A 341 -29.24 -2.57 19.57
N THR A 342 -30.28 -2.75 18.74
CA THR A 342 -31.04 -1.67 18.11
C THR A 342 -32.51 -2.07 17.95
N ASN A 343 -33.41 -1.09 17.98
CA ASN A 343 -34.85 -1.28 17.72
C ASN A 343 -35.22 -1.09 16.23
N LEU A 344 -34.22 -0.88 15.37
CA LEU A 344 -34.39 -0.68 13.93
C LEU A 344 -34.72 -1.99 13.21
N ASN A 345 -35.28 -1.88 12.01
CA ASN A 345 -35.88 -2.99 11.30
C ASN A 345 -35.12 -3.39 10.02
N LYS A 346 -35.67 -4.37 9.28
CA LYS A 346 -35.07 -4.85 8.02
C LYS A 346 -34.98 -3.79 6.92
N GLN A 347 -35.85 -2.76 6.92
CA GLN A 347 -35.78 -1.64 5.96
C GLN A 347 -34.56 -0.75 6.27
N ASP A 348 -34.29 -0.48 7.56
CA ASP A 348 -33.09 0.25 7.97
C ASP A 348 -31.82 -0.56 7.64
N SER A 349 -31.87 -1.87 7.85
CA SER A 349 -30.79 -2.78 7.43
C SER A 349 -30.50 -2.67 5.94
N PHE A 350 -31.56 -2.71 5.11
CA PHE A 350 -31.44 -2.57 3.67
C PHE A 350 -30.78 -1.24 3.29
N PHE A 351 -31.19 -0.13 3.92
CA PHE A 351 -30.60 1.19 3.67
C PHE A 351 -29.09 1.20 3.95
N TRP A 352 -28.65 0.76 5.12
CA TRP A 352 -27.24 0.79 5.52
C TRP A 352 -26.37 -0.17 4.71
N ILE A 353 -26.87 -1.38 4.46
CA ILE A 353 -26.15 -2.37 3.63
C ILE A 353 -26.05 -1.88 2.19
N LYS A 354 -27.10 -1.26 1.64
CA LYS A 354 -27.04 -0.67 0.30
C LYS A 354 -26.01 0.46 0.25
N LYS A 355 -25.97 1.34 1.26
CA LYS A 355 -24.99 2.42 1.34
C LYS A 355 -23.56 1.89 1.32
N ALA A 356 -23.25 0.88 2.13
CA ALA A 356 -21.94 0.21 2.14
C ALA A 356 -21.61 -0.45 0.78
N ALA A 357 -22.60 -1.09 0.14
CA ALA A 357 -22.44 -1.74 -1.16
C ALA A 357 -22.19 -0.75 -2.31
N ASP A 358 -22.82 0.42 -2.26
CA ASP A 358 -22.63 1.49 -3.23
C ASP A 358 -21.22 2.09 -3.08
N SER A 359 -20.71 2.21 -1.84
CA SER A 359 -19.34 2.58 -1.50
C SER A 359 -18.28 1.50 -1.76
N GLY A 360 -18.67 0.31 -2.24
CA GLY A 360 -17.72 -0.71 -2.71
C GLY A 360 -17.41 -1.86 -1.74
N HIS A 361 -18.07 -1.96 -0.58
CA HIS A 361 -17.84 -3.05 0.37
C HIS A 361 -18.28 -4.40 -0.20
N ALA A 362 -17.35 -5.36 -0.30
CA ALA A 362 -17.57 -6.61 -1.02
C ALA A 362 -18.72 -7.46 -0.44
N GLU A 363 -18.72 -7.69 0.88
CA GLU A 363 -19.73 -8.44 1.60
C GLU A 363 -21.09 -7.74 1.56
N ALA A 364 -21.10 -6.40 1.60
CA ALA A 364 -22.33 -5.63 1.46
C ALA A 364 -22.92 -5.76 0.05
N ILE A 365 -22.09 -5.75 -1.01
CA ILE A 365 -22.54 -5.98 -2.41
C ILE A 365 -23.18 -7.36 -2.56
N ASN A 366 -22.57 -8.41 -1.99
CA ASN A 366 -23.16 -9.74 -2.01
C ASN A 366 -24.47 -9.79 -1.20
N THR A 367 -24.48 -9.17 -0.02
CA THR A 367 -25.66 -9.15 0.86
C THR A 367 -26.82 -8.39 0.25
N ILE A 368 -26.58 -7.25 -0.40
CA ILE A 368 -27.65 -6.46 -1.04
C ILE A 368 -28.22 -7.19 -2.26
N SER A 369 -27.40 -7.92 -3.01
CA SER A 369 -27.86 -8.81 -4.09
C SER A 369 -28.88 -9.83 -3.56
N ARG A 370 -28.58 -10.46 -2.43
CA ARG A 370 -29.49 -11.40 -1.75
C ARG A 370 -30.73 -10.71 -1.20
N PHE A 371 -30.61 -9.52 -0.63
CA PHE A 371 -31.75 -8.75 -0.13
C PHE A 371 -32.74 -8.42 -1.24
N TYR A 372 -32.26 -8.02 -2.42
CA TYR A 372 -33.11 -7.81 -3.59
C TYR A 372 -33.75 -9.11 -4.11
N GLN A 373 -33.04 -10.25 -4.03
CA GLN A 373 -33.58 -11.55 -4.43
C GLN A 373 -34.70 -12.03 -3.50
N GLU A 374 -34.49 -11.89 -2.18
CA GLU A 374 -35.39 -12.42 -1.14
C GLU A 374 -36.47 -11.41 -0.74
N GLY A 375 -36.29 -10.12 -1.04
CA GLY A 375 -37.22 -9.05 -0.66
C GLY A 375 -37.03 -8.61 0.80
N ILE A 376 -35.80 -8.60 1.30
CA ILE A 376 -35.50 -8.21 2.69
C ILE A 376 -35.36 -6.69 2.77
N GLY A 377 -36.26 -6.04 3.52
CA GLY A 377 -36.22 -4.58 3.73
C GLY A 377 -36.61 -3.73 2.51
N HIS A 378 -36.84 -4.36 1.37
CA HIS A 378 -37.26 -3.77 0.11
C HIS A 378 -38.02 -4.82 -0.70
N PRO A 379 -38.99 -4.45 -1.56
CA PRO A 379 -39.62 -5.39 -2.49
C PRO A 379 -38.61 -6.18 -3.33
N LYS A 380 -38.97 -7.42 -3.70
CA LYS A 380 -38.13 -8.25 -4.57
C LYS A 380 -37.83 -7.55 -5.90
N ASP A 381 -36.56 -7.55 -6.31
CA ASP A 381 -36.09 -7.00 -7.58
C ASP A 381 -34.98 -7.88 -8.14
N ILE A 382 -35.36 -8.80 -9.02
CA ILE A 382 -34.44 -9.77 -9.63
C ILE A 382 -33.42 -9.08 -10.54
N PHE A 383 -33.77 -7.94 -11.15
CA PHE A 383 -32.87 -7.23 -12.05
C PHE A 383 -31.75 -6.56 -11.25
N LYS A 384 -32.08 -5.82 -10.18
CA LYS A 384 -31.06 -5.26 -9.28
C LYS A 384 -30.22 -6.32 -8.59
N SER A 385 -30.83 -7.44 -8.18
CA SER A 385 -30.09 -8.58 -7.64
C SER A 385 -28.99 -9.05 -8.62
N LYS A 386 -29.34 -9.29 -9.89
CA LYS A 386 -28.35 -9.68 -10.92
C LYS A 386 -27.26 -8.62 -11.15
N GLN A 387 -27.61 -7.33 -11.11
CA GLN A 387 -26.63 -6.25 -11.25
C GLN A 387 -25.60 -6.24 -10.11
N TYR A 388 -26.06 -6.28 -8.86
CA TYR A 388 -25.14 -6.33 -7.70
C TYR A 388 -24.33 -7.62 -7.66
N LEU A 389 -24.91 -8.77 -8.06
CA LEU A 389 -24.16 -10.02 -8.19
C LEU A 389 -23.04 -9.92 -9.23
N MET A 390 -23.31 -9.25 -10.36
CA MET A 390 -22.28 -9.00 -11.37
C MET A 390 -21.19 -8.07 -10.83
N LYS A 391 -21.56 -6.99 -10.14
CA LYS A 391 -20.61 -6.07 -9.47
C LYS A 391 -19.71 -6.83 -8.48
N TYR A 392 -20.28 -7.74 -7.70
CA TYR A 392 -19.55 -8.58 -6.75
C TYR A 392 -18.53 -9.48 -7.45
N LYS A 393 -18.93 -10.17 -8.52
CA LYS A 393 -18.04 -11.03 -9.32
C LYS A 393 -16.91 -10.24 -9.97
N MET A 394 -17.20 -9.04 -10.50
CA MET A 394 -16.18 -8.17 -11.06
C MET A 394 -15.19 -7.69 -9.99
N LEU A 395 -15.67 -7.37 -8.77
CA LEU A 395 -14.81 -6.98 -7.66
C LEU A 395 -13.90 -8.14 -7.21
N GLN A 396 -14.41 -9.38 -7.14
CA GLN A 396 -13.57 -10.55 -6.88
C GLN A 396 -12.52 -10.78 -7.97
N ALA A 397 -12.92 -10.69 -9.24
CA ALA A 397 -12.00 -10.86 -10.37
C ALA A 397 -10.90 -9.78 -10.35
N LYS A 398 -11.26 -8.53 -10.00
CA LYS A 398 -10.30 -7.45 -9.82
C LYS A 398 -9.34 -7.74 -8.67
N LYS A 399 -9.84 -8.18 -7.51
CA LYS A 399 -8.99 -8.59 -6.37
C LYS A 399 -8.02 -9.71 -6.77
N CYS A 400 -8.50 -10.74 -7.45
CA CYS A 400 -7.62 -11.80 -7.97
C CYS A 400 -6.56 -11.26 -8.93
N ALA A 401 -6.90 -10.32 -9.81
CA ALA A 401 -5.93 -9.69 -10.69
C ALA A 401 -4.92 -8.82 -9.93
N ASP A 402 -5.36 -8.08 -8.92
CA ASP A 402 -4.49 -7.27 -8.05
C ASP A 402 -3.55 -8.15 -7.21
N ASP A 403 -4.04 -9.29 -6.69
CA ASP A 403 -3.25 -10.28 -5.96
C ASP A 403 -2.21 -10.94 -6.89
N MET A 404 -2.59 -11.25 -8.15
CA MET A 404 -1.67 -11.75 -9.18
C MET A 404 -0.57 -10.74 -9.55
N ILE A 405 -0.87 -9.44 -9.50
CA ILE A 405 0.07 -8.36 -9.84
C ILE A 405 1.00 -8.06 -8.66
N ASN A 406 0.49 -8.06 -7.43
CA ASN A 406 1.21 -7.56 -6.25
C ASN A 406 1.92 -8.65 -5.43
N SER A 407 1.43 -9.90 -5.44
CA SER A 407 2.15 -11.06 -4.86
C SER A 407 2.10 -12.28 -5.79
N PRO A 408 2.77 -12.21 -6.96
CA PRO A 408 2.75 -13.30 -7.93
C PRO A 408 3.30 -14.61 -7.35
N ARG A 409 4.29 -14.54 -6.45
CA ARG A 409 4.91 -15.73 -5.85
C ARG A 409 3.93 -16.51 -4.97
N ASP A 410 3.24 -15.84 -4.06
CA ASP A 410 2.29 -16.49 -3.15
C ASP A 410 1.09 -17.04 -3.92
N PHE A 411 0.60 -16.29 -4.92
CA PHE A 411 -0.47 -16.76 -5.80
C PHE A 411 -0.06 -18.00 -6.61
N PHE A 412 1.15 -18.03 -7.18
CA PHE A 412 1.64 -19.20 -7.90
C PHE A 412 1.92 -20.38 -6.96
N GLU A 413 2.44 -20.15 -5.76
CA GLU A 413 2.67 -21.20 -4.76
C GLU A 413 1.34 -21.82 -4.29
N ASP A 414 0.31 -21.01 -4.05
CA ASP A 414 -1.05 -21.47 -3.70
C ASP A 414 -1.73 -22.20 -4.88
N ALA A 415 -1.61 -21.67 -6.10
CA ALA A 415 -2.15 -22.32 -7.29
C ALA A 415 -1.47 -23.66 -7.58
N ILE A 416 -0.13 -23.74 -7.42
CA ILE A 416 0.64 -24.98 -7.54
C ILE A 416 0.25 -25.96 -6.43
N SER A 417 0.07 -25.49 -5.20
CA SER A 417 -0.37 -26.30 -4.05
C SER A 417 -1.77 -26.90 -4.28
N HIS A 418 -2.71 -26.07 -4.77
CA HIS A 418 -4.05 -26.51 -5.10
C HIS A 418 -4.05 -27.53 -6.24
N ALA A 419 -3.29 -27.25 -7.32
CA ALA A 419 -3.15 -28.17 -8.45
C ALA A 419 -2.55 -29.52 -8.03
N LYS A 420 -1.51 -29.51 -7.17
CA LYS A 420 -0.93 -30.73 -6.58
C LYS A 420 -1.97 -31.50 -5.77
N THR A 421 -2.76 -30.81 -4.95
CA THR A 421 -3.80 -31.45 -4.12
C THR A 421 -4.87 -32.12 -4.97
N VAL A 422 -5.34 -31.44 -6.02
CA VAL A 422 -6.34 -31.98 -6.96
C VAL A 422 -5.78 -33.18 -7.72
N ALA A 423 -4.54 -33.09 -8.22
CA ALA A 423 -3.87 -34.18 -8.91
C ALA A 423 -3.68 -35.40 -7.99
N GLN A 424 -3.20 -35.19 -6.76
CA GLN A 424 -3.02 -36.24 -5.77
C GLN A 424 -4.34 -36.93 -5.42
N THR A 425 -5.41 -36.16 -5.22
CA THR A 425 -6.75 -36.68 -4.91
C THR A 425 -7.31 -37.51 -6.07
N THR A 426 -7.16 -37.01 -7.29
CA THR A 426 -7.61 -37.70 -8.51
C THR A 426 -6.84 -39.01 -8.70
N PHE A 427 -5.51 -38.99 -8.53
CA PHE A 427 -4.67 -40.16 -8.61
C PHE A 427 -5.03 -41.21 -7.56
N ASN A 428 -5.20 -40.80 -6.30
CA ASN A 428 -5.59 -41.69 -5.21
C ASN A 428 -6.98 -42.31 -5.43
N ASN A 429 -7.94 -41.55 -5.95
CA ASN A 429 -9.26 -42.06 -6.29
C ASN A 429 -9.21 -43.08 -7.44
N THR A 430 -8.35 -42.83 -8.44
CA THR A 430 -8.13 -43.75 -9.57
C THR A 430 -7.50 -45.07 -9.10
N ILE A 431 -6.51 -45.01 -8.20
CA ILE A 431 -5.91 -46.20 -7.58
C ILE A 431 -6.97 -47.00 -6.81
N LYS A 432 -7.77 -46.34 -5.96
CA LYS A 432 -8.85 -47.01 -5.20
C LYS A 432 -9.85 -47.71 -6.12
N GLN A 433 -10.21 -47.09 -7.24
CA GLN A 433 -11.07 -47.71 -8.25
C GLN A 433 -10.41 -48.92 -8.91
N ALA A 434 -9.13 -48.80 -9.30
CA ALA A 434 -8.37 -49.91 -9.89
C ALA A 434 -8.24 -51.10 -8.92
N ASP A 435 -7.96 -50.85 -7.64
CA ASP A 435 -7.89 -51.89 -6.60
C ASP A 435 -9.24 -52.58 -6.38
N SER A 436 -10.34 -51.82 -6.42
CA SER A 436 -11.70 -52.39 -6.33
C SER A 436 -12.00 -53.30 -7.53
N ILE A 437 -11.66 -52.88 -8.74
CA ILE A 437 -11.81 -53.68 -9.96
C ILE A 437 -10.95 -54.95 -9.88
N ALA A 438 -9.70 -54.84 -9.42
CA ALA A 438 -8.79 -55.97 -9.26
C ALA A 438 -9.33 -57.00 -8.26
N LYS A 439 -9.83 -56.56 -7.10
CA LYS A 439 -10.47 -57.44 -6.09
C LYS A 439 -11.71 -58.15 -6.65
N ASN A 440 -12.61 -57.41 -7.30
CA ASN A 440 -13.81 -57.98 -7.91
C ASN A 440 -13.47 -59.01 -8.98
N THR A 441 -12.44 -58.74 -9.79
CA THR A 441 -11.97 -59.67 -10.83
C THR A 441 -11.40 -60.94 -10.22
N GLN A 442 -10.58 -60.84 -9.15
CA GLN A 442 -10.05 -61.99 -8.43
C GLN A 442 -11.17 -62.86 -7.84
N GLU A 443 -12.20 -62.26 -7.24
CA GLU A 443 -13.36 -63.01 -6.72
C GLU A 443 -14.13 -63.73 -7.82
N LEU A 444 -14.34 -63.08 -8.97
CA LEU A 444 -15.02 -63.68 -10.11
C LEU A 444 -14.26 -64.90 -10.64
N VAL A 445 -12.93 -64.79 -10.76
CA VAL A 445 -12.04 -65.89 -11.17
C VAL A 445 -12.12 -67.04 -10.16
N LYS A 446 -12.03 -66.77 -8.85
CA LYS A 446 -12.17 -67.80 -7.80
C LYS A 446 -13.50 -68.53 -7.89
N LYS A 447 -14.61 -67.79 -8.09
CA LYS A 447 -15.95 -68.37 -8.23
C LYS A 447 -16.04 -69.29 -9.46
N LYS A 448 -15.45 -68.87 -10.59
CA LYS A 448 -15.46 -69.65 -11.83
C LYS A 448 -14.61 -70.92 -11.71
N ILE A 449 -13.42 -70.84 -11.08
CA ILE A 449 -12.59 -72.01 -10.76
C ILE A 449 -13.38 -72.99 -9.87
N CYS A 450 -14.07 -72.51 -8.84
CA CYS A 450 -14.87 -73.36 -7.96
C CYS A 450 -16.02 -74.06 -8.70
N GLN A 451 -16.73 -73.35 -9.59
CA GLN A 451 -17.77 -73.93 -10.43
C GLN A 451 -17.22 -74.99 -11.39
N THR A 452 -16.10 -74.71 -12.06
CA THR A 452 -15.43 -75.67 -12.94
C THR A 452 -14.98 -76.90 -12.18
N LYS A 453 -14.42 -76.75 -10.97
CA LYS A 453 -14.04 -77.87 -10.11
C LYS A 453 -15.24 -78.76 -9.77
N LYS A 454 -16.36 -78.17 -9.34
CA LYS A 454 -17.61 -78.92 -9.09
C LYS A 454 -18.13 -79.68 -10.32
N LEU A 455 -18.00 -79.09 -11.50
CA LEU A 455 -18.37 -79.73 -12.77
C LEU A 455 -17.46 -80.91 -13.12
N ILE A 456 -16.15 -80.77 -12.91
CA ILE A 456 -15.17 -81.85 -13.07
C ILE A 456 -15.47 -82.98 -12.09
N ASP A 457 -15.64 -82.68 -10.81
CA ASP A 457 -15.94 -83.68 -9.77
C ASP A 457 -17.25 -84.44 -10.07
N LYS A 458 -18.29 -83.73 -10.54
CA LYS A 458 -19.56 -84.35 -10.96
C LYS A 458 -19.40 -85.26 -12.19
N LYS A 459 -18.47 -84.94 -13.10
CA LYS A 459 -18.17 -85.79 -14.26
C LYS A 459 -17.30 -86.99 -13.89
N LEU A 460 -16.40 -86.86 -12.92
CA LEU A 460 -15.57 -87.97 -12.43
C LEU A 460 -16.39 -88.98 -11.60
N ASN A 461 -17.44 -88.52 -10.92
CA ASN A 461 -18.34 -89.38 -10.13
C ASN A 461 -19.44 -90.06 -10.97
N LYS A 462 -19.58 -89.70 -12.24
CA LYS A 462 -20.47 -90.37 -13.21
C LYS A 462 -19.66 -91.34 -14.04
#